data_AF-A0A3A4S475-F1
#
_entry.id   AF-A0A3A4S475-F1
#
_cell.length_a   1.000
_cell.length_b   1.000
_cell.length_c   1.000
_cell.angle_alpha   90.00
_cell.angle_beta   90.00
_cell.angle_gamma   90.00
#
_symmetry.space_group_name_H-M   'P 1'
#
loop_
_entity.id
_entity.type
_entity.pdbx_description
1 polymer ?
#
loop_
_entity_poly.entity_id
_entity_poly.type
_entity_poly.pdbx_seq_one_letter_code
_entity_poly.pdbx_strand_id
1 'polypeptide(L)'
;VDGEGKLTGTPTVTDWGKDEEERKITIPVKIKNGQDEVTVSVPVTIQRDTDGDGIPDVTDPDDDNDGISDADEKANGTDSKVANSLSGTVTAPSAVKEKTPVTPTTVVTANKPDSTITTEQPVNGLTVDGEGKLTGTPTVTDWGKDEEERKITIPVKIKNGQDEVTVSVPVTIQRDTDGDGIPDVTDPDDDNDGISDADEKANGTDPKVANSLAGTVTAPSAVKEKTPVTPTTVVTANKPDSTITTE
;
A
#
# COMPACT_ATOMS: atom_id res chain seq x y z
N VAL A 1 30.32 -21.28 44.38
CA VAL A 1 29.82 -21.96 45.59
C VAL A 1 30.61 -21.41 46.77
N ASP A 2 29.93 -20.74 47.70
CA ASP A 2 30.57 -20.14 48.87
C ASP A 2 30.91 -21.19 49.94
N GLY A 3 31.48 -20.74 51.07
CA GLY A 3 31.87 -21.61 52.18
C GLY A 3 30.70 -22.30 52.91
N GLU A 4 29.46 -21.91 52.62
CA GLU A 4 28.23 -22.53 53.15
C GLU A 4 27.61 -23.51 52.14
N GLY A 5 28.22 -23.68 50.96
CA GLY A 5 27.69 -24.53 49.91
C GLY A 5 26.63 -23.88 49.03
N LYS A 6 26.43 -22.56 49.11
CA LYS A 6 25.45 -21.83 48.28
C LYS A 6 26.07 -21.39 46.96
N LEU A 7 25.32 -21.52 45.87
CA LEU A 7 25.70 -20.93 44.59
C LEU A 7 25.40 -19.43 44.62
N THR A 8 26.37 -18.60 44.25
CA THR A 8 26.29 -17.14 44.23
C THR A 8 27.01 -16.59 43.01
N GLY A 9 26.68 -15.36 42.61
CA GLY A 9 27.26 -14.65 41.46
C GLY A 9 26.26 -14.40 40.33
N THR A 10 26.71 -13.68 39.31
CA THR A 10 25.94 -13.39 38.09
C THR A 10 26.71 -13.98 36.91
N PRO A 11 26.22 -15.04 36.25
CA PRO A 11 26.88 -15.57 35.07
C PRO A 11 26.88 -14.53 33.96
N THR A 12 27.93 -14.52 33.14
CA THR A 12 28.02 -13.69 31.93
C THR A 12 28.50 -14.56 30.78
N VAL A 13 27.81 -14.46 29.65
CA VAL A 13 28.13 -15.13 28.40
C VAL A 13 28.11 -14.06 27.31
N THR A 14 29.17 -13.97 26.51
CA THR A 14 29.33 -12.88 25.51
C THR A 14 29.41 -13.38 24.07
N ASP A 15 29.43 -14.71 23.91
CA ASP A 15 29.65 -15.42 22.65
C ASP A 15 28.58 -16.51 22.45
N TRP A 16 27.32 -16.14 22.65
CA TRP A 16 26.19 -17.01 22.32
C TRP A 16 26.23 -17.41 20.85
N GLY A 17 25.97 -18.68 20.56
CA GLY A 17 25.62 -19.10 19.21
C GLY A 17 24.33 -18.41 18.75
N LYS A 18 24.16 -18.25 17.42
CA LYS A 18 22.98 -17.59 16.84
C LYS A 18 21.66 -18.16 17.39
N ASP A 19 21.57 -19.48 17.44
CA ASP A 19 20.38 -20.23 17.89
C ASP A 19 20.59 -20.85 19.30
N GLU A 20 21.58 -20.38 20.07
CA GLU A 20 21.86 -20.91 21.41
C GLU A 20 20.97 -20.23 22.46
N GLU A 21 20.14 -21.03 23.13
CA GLU A 21 19.19 -20.57 24.16
C GLU A 21 19.63 -20.92 25.60
N GLU A 22 20.47 -21.95 25.75
CA GLU A 22 21.01 -22.35 27.04
C GLU A 22 22.45 -22.86 26.93
N ARG A 23 23.25 -22.55 27.94
CA ARG A 23 24.63 -23.03 28.07
C ARG A 23 24.79 -23.80 29.37
N LYS A 24 25.18 -25.07 29.26
CA LYS A 24 25.51 -25.91 30.41
C LYS A 24 26.98 -25.79 30.76
N ILE A 25 27.26 -25.43 32.00
CA ILE A 25 28.62 -25.39 32.56
C ILE A 25 28.70 -26.30 33.79
N THR A 26 29.91 -26.67 34.17
CA THR A 26 30.16 -27.39 35.42
C THR A 26 31.15 -26.61 36.28
N ILE A 27 30.78 -26.41 37.54
CA ILE A 27 31.62 -25.71 38.52
C ILE A 27 32.26 -26.76 39.44
N PRO A 28 33.60 -26.92 39.44
CA PRO A 28 34.26 -27.82 40.36
C PRO A 28 34.27 -27.23 41.78
N VAL A 29 33.82 -28.02 42.76
CA VAL A 29 33.78 -27.66 44.19
C VAL A 29 34.61 -28.65 44.98
N LYS A 30 35.58 -28.13 45.73
CA LYS A 30 36.45 -28.94 46.61
C LYS A 30 35.89 -28.97 48.02
N ILE A 31 35.74 -30.17 48.57
CA ILE A 31 35.30 -30.42 49.95
C ILE A 31 36.49 -31.04 50.69
N LYS A 32 36.84 -30.49 51.85
CA LYS A 32 37.96 -30.96 52.67
C LYS A 32 37.50 -31.33 54.08
N ASN A 33 37.98 -32.45 54.59
CA ASN A 33 37.85 -32.84 55.99
C ASN A 33 39.19 -33.40 56.49
N GLY A 34 40.00 -32.57 57.15
CA GLY A 34 41.36 -32.95 57.52
C GLY A 34 42.26 -33.15 56.29
N GLN A 35 42.83 -34.36 56.13
CA GLN A 35 43.64 -34.74 54.96
C GLN A 35 42.79 -35.25 53.78
N ASP A 36 41.51 -35.55 54.00
CA ASP A 36 40.61 -36.02 52.95
C ASP A 36 40.15 -34.85 52.08
N GLU A 37 40.27 -34.99 50.76
CA GLU A 37 39.81 -34.02 49.75
C GLU A 37 38.99 -34.74 48.68
N VAL A 38 37.79 -34.24 48.40
CA VAL A 38 36.96 -34.69 47.28
C VAL A 38 36.57 -33.49 46.42
N THR A 39 36.57 -33.67 45.10
CA THR A 39 36.04 -32.67 44.16
C THR A 39 34.73 -33.18 43.59
N VAL A 40 33.68 -32.37 43.70
CA VAL A 40 32.37 -32.61 43.07
C VAL A 40 32.14 -31.57 42.00
N SER A 41 31.32 -31.89 41.00
CA SER A 41 30.95 -30.94 39.94
C SER A 41 29.50 -30.53 40.10
N VAL A 42 29.25 -29.22 40.17
CA VAL A 42 27.89 -28.66 40.21
C VAL A 42 27.50 -28.29 38.77
N PRO A 43 26.52 -28.97 38.16
CA PRO A 43 25.99 -28.56 36.86
C PRO A 43 25.18 -27.28 37.01
N VAL A 44 25.39 -26.33 36.10
CA VAL A 44 24.63 -25.08 36.02
C VAL A 44 24.17 -24.90 34.58
N THR A 45 22.90 -24.63 34.38
CA THR A 45 22.34 -24.19 33.10
C THR A 45 22.16 -22.68 33.16
N ILE A 46 22.80 -21.97 32.26
CA ILE A 46 22.60 -20.54 32.03
C ILE A 46 21.61 -20.44 30.88
N GLN A 47 20.49 -19.74 31.07
CA GLN A 47 19.57 -19.41 29.98
C GLN A 47 19.95 -18.04 29.43
N ARG A 48 19.80 -17.88 28.13
CA ARG A 48 19.97 -16.58 27.47
C ARG A 48 18.83 -15.64 27.88
N ASP A 49 19.17 -14.36 27.93
CA ASP A 49 18.33 -13.22 28.29
C ASP A 49 18.91 -12.06 27.48
N THR A 50 18.39 -11.89 26.27
CA THR A 50 19.01 -11.09 25.20
C THR A 50 18.96 -9.59 25.50
N ASP A 51 17.86 -9.12 26.07
CA ASP A 51 17.65 -7.72 26.43
C ASP A 51 18.01 -7.39 27.89
N GLY A 52 18.12 -8.41 28.75
CA GLY A 52 18.47 -8.28 30.15
C GLY A 52 17.31 -7.88 31.06
N ASP A 53 16.06 -8.13 30.67
CA ASP A 53 14.89 -7.81 31.50
C ASP A 53 14.62 -8.82 32.63
N GLY A 54 15.30 -9.97 32.58
CA GLY A 54 15.21 -11.05 33.55
C GLY A 54 14.25 -12.18 33.17
N ILE A 55 13.63 -12.11 31.99
CA ILE A 55 12.86 -13.20 31.37
C ILE A 55 13.81 -13.91 30.38
N PRO A 56 14.02 -15.22 30.54
CA PRO A 56 14.86 -15.94 29.58
C PRO A 56 14.20 -16.03 28.20
N ASP A 57 14.99 -15.90 27.12
CA ASP A 57 14.57 -15.93 25.70
C ASP A 57 13.57 -17.08 25.41
N VAL A 58 13.82 -18.27 25.97
CA VAL A 58 12.93 -19.45 25.82
C VAL A 58 11.49 -19.26 26.29
N THR A 59 11.24 -18.22 27.08
CA THR A 59 9.94 -17.86 27.66
C THR A 59 9.56 -16.40 27.40
N ASP A 60 10.45 -15.62 26.79
CA ASP A 60 10.21 -14.24 26.43
C ASP A 60 9.40 -14.18 25.13
N PRO A 61 8.30 -13.40 25.08
CA PRO A 61 7.61 -13.13 23.82
C PRO A 61 8.32 -12.11 22.89
N ASP A 62 9.31 -11.36 23.38
CA ASP A 62 10.04 -10.30 22.68
C ASP A 62 11.50 -10.24 23.18
N ASP A 63 12.34 -11.14 22.65
CA ASP A 63 13.72 -11.42 23.09
C ASP A 63 14.62 -10.16 23.17
N ASP A 64 14.38 -9.15 22.32
CA ASP A 64 15.18 -7.92 22.27
C ASP A 64 14.44 -6.66 22.73
N ASN A 65 13.19 -6.82 23.16
CA ASN A 65 12.28 -5.79 23.66
C ASN A 65 12.18 -4.55 22.75
N ASP A 66 12.24 -4.76 21.44
CA ASP A 66 12.05 -3.69 20.47
C ASP A 66 10.56 -3.33 20.26
N GLY A 67 9.64 -4.14 20.80
CA GLY A 67 8.19 -3.98 20.67
C GLY A 67 7.57 -4.74 19.50
N ILE A 68 8.33 -5.58 18.77
CA ILE A 68 7.85 -6.55 17.78
C ILE A 68 8.05 -7.93 18.39
N SER A 69 6.98 -8.74 18.44
CA SER A 69 7.11 -10.07 19.04
C SER A 69 7.97 -11.02 18.21
N ASP A 70 8.64 -11.97 18.86
CA ASP A 70 9.36 -13.07 18.23
C ASP A 70 8.55 -13.80 17.15
N ALA A 71 7.23 -13.92 17.39
CA ALA A 71 6.30 -14.55 16.46
C ALA A 71 6.11 -13.71 15.17
N ASP A 72 5.98 -12.39 15.31
CA ASP A 72 5.82 -11.46 14.19
C ASP A 72 7.13 -11.31 13.42
N GLU A 73 8.26 -11.25 14.11
CA GLU A 73 9.58 -11.21 13.49
C GLU A 73 9.88 -12.47 12.69
N LYS A 74 9.56 -13.64 13.25
CA LYS A 74 9.66 -14.90 12.52
C LYS A 74 8.76 -14.93 11.29
N ALA A 75 7.56 -14.35 11.37
CA ALA A 75 6.65 -14.26 10.23
C ALA A 75 7.19 -13.30 9.15
N ASN A 76 7.88 -12.23 9.56
CA ASN A 76 8.49 -11.23 8.68
C ASN A 76 9.93 -11.58 8.23
N GLY A 77 10.54 -12.61 8.82
CA GLY A 77 11.88 -13.07 8.52
C GLY A 77 13.00 -12.22 9.15
N THR A 78 12.72 -11.50 10.24
CA THR A 78 13.72 -10.78 11.05
C THR A 78 14.24 -11.67 12.19
N ASP A 79 15.30 -11.22 12.85
CA ASP A 79 16.02 -11.99 13.88
C ASP A 79 15.59 -11.48 15.25
N SER A 80 14.91 -12.32 16.05
CA SER A 80 14.32 -11.87 17.32
C SER A 80 15.30 -11.45 18.41
N LYS A 81 16.57 -11.69 18.16
CA LYS A 81 17.64 -11.28 19.06
C LYS A 81 18.28 -9.95 18.66
N VAL A 82 17.71 -9.23 17.70
CA VAL A 82 18.30 -8.03 17.08
C VAL A 82 17.26 -6.95 16.82
N ALA A 83 17.28 -5.93 17.68
CA ALA A 83 16.29 -4.87 17.66
C ALA A 83 16.12 -4.21 16.28
N ASN A 84 14.88 -4.17 15.82
CA ASN A 84 14.38 -3.54 14.62
C ASN A 84 13.91 -2.10 14.92
N SER A 85 14.16 -1.20 13.97
CA SER A 85 13.60 0.16 14.01
C SER A 85 12.15 0.20 13.49
N LEU A 86 11.41 1.25 13.85
CA LEU A 86 10.09 1.49 13.25
C LEU A 86 10.19 1.63 11.73
N SER A 87 9.32 0.91 11.02
CA SER A 87 9.23 0.93 9.56
C SER A 87 7.79 0.70 9.09
N GLY A 88 7.56 0.95 7.81
CA GLY A 88 6.29 0.70 7.15
C GLY A 88 6.47 0.05 5.80
N THR A 89 5.72 -1.00 5.54
CA THR A 89 5.64 -1.64 4.23
C THR A 89 4.56 -0.97 3.41
N VAL A 90 4.88 -0.60 2.17
CA VAL A 90 3.94 -0.03 1.21
C VAL A 90 3.59 -1.06 0.14
N THR A 91 2.29 -1.28 -0.04
CA THR A 91 1.75 -2.08 -1.14
C THR A 91 1.03 -1.14 -2.10
N ALA A 92 1.48 -1.09 -3.35
CA ALA A 92 0.84 -0.26 -4.36
C ALA A 92 -0.59 -0.78 -4.64
N PRO A 93 -1.63 0.08 -4.56
CA PRO A 93 -2.99 -0.29 -4.93
C PRO A 93 -3.12 -0.45 -6.45
N SER A 94 -4.24 -1.03 -6.89
CA SER A 94 -4.67 -0.90 -8.27
C SER A 94 -4.99 0.56 -8.61
N ALA A 95 -5.06 0.89 -9.90
CA ALA A 95 -5.55 2.19 -10.32
C ALA A 95 -6.97 2.44 -9.76
N VAL A 96 -7.22 3.66 -9.33
CA VAL A 96 -8.52 4.11 -8.81
C VAL A 96 -9.19 4.99 -9.84
N LYS A 97 -10.52 5.00 -9.87
CA LYS A 97 -11.30 5.80 -10.81
C LYS A 97 -11.65 7.14 -10.19
N GLU A 98 -11.49 8.23 -10.92
CA GLU A 98 -11.93 9.56 -10.50
C GLU A 98 -13.42 9.56 -10.14
N LYS A 99 -13.85 10.46 -9.24
CA LYS A 99 -15.24 10.69 -8.82
C LYS A 99 -15.93 9.49 -8.14
N THR A 100 -15.30 8.32 -8.16
CA THR A 100 -15.80 7.08 -7.58
C THR A 100 -15.12 6.81 -6.22
N PRO A 101 -15.88 6.56 -5.14
CA PRO A 101 -15.31 6.19 -3.86
C PRO A 101 -14.43 4.92 -3.94
N VAL A 102 -13.23 4.99 -3.37
CA VAL A 102 -12.31 3.85 -3.31
C VAL A 102 -12.85 2.81 -2.33
N THR A 103 -12.84 1.54 -2.74
CA THR A 103 -13.07 0.42 -1.81
C THR A 103 -11.86 0.30 -0.88
N PRO A 104 -12.03 0.40 0.46
CA PRO A 104 -10.92 0.41 1.39
C PRO A 104 -9.98 -0.78 1.19
N THR A 105 -8.71 -0.49 0.89
CA THR A 105 -7.68 -1.52 0.59
C THR A 105 -6.42 -1.20 1.37
N THR A 106 -5.86 -2.19 2.08
CA THR A 106 -4.62 -2.01 2.84
C THR A 106 -3.45 -1.72 1.90
N VAL A 107 -2.82 -0.57 2.09
CA VAL A 107 -1.67 -0.09 1.31
C VAL A 107 -0.46 0.23 2.18
N VAL A 108 -0.66 0.38 3.49
CA VAL A 108 0.41 0.59 4.48
C VAL A 108 0.25 -0.41 5.62
N THR A 109 1.35 -1.00 6.05
CA THR A 109 1.40 -1.85 7.24
C THR A 109 2.64 -1.47 8.05
N ALA A 110 2.44 -1.08 9.32
CA ALA A 110 3.55 -0.82 10.23
C ALA A 110 4.16 -2.13 10.71
N ASN A 111 5.47 -2.17 10.94
CA ASN A 111 6.12 -3.36 11.50
C ASN A 111 5.90 -3.51 13.01
N LYS A 112 5.70 -2.41 13.74
CA LYS A 112 5.43 -2.43 15.17
C LYS A 112 3.92 -2.39 15.45
N PRO A 113 3.38 -3.26 16.33
CA PRO A 113 2.00 -3.21 16.79
C PRO A 113 1.68 -1.86 17.46
N ASP A 114 0.39 -1.54 17.53
CA ASP A 114 -0.14 -0.28 18.12
C ASP A 114 0.40 1.02 17.49
N SER A 115 1.07 0.93 16.33
CA SER A 115 1.50 2.09 15.57
C SER A 115 0.31 2.88 15.04
N THR A 116 0.41 4.20 15.13
CA THR A 116 -0.57 5.13 14.55
C THR A 116 -0.19 5.45 13.11
N ILE A 117 -1.14 5.26 12.19
CA ILE A 117 -0.98 5.62 10.77
C ILE A 117 -1.82 6.87 10.51
N THR A 118 -1.22 7.88 9.89
CA THR A 118 -1.91 9.14 9.61
C THR A 118 -1.51 9.71 8.25
N THR A 119 -2.49 10.33 7.59
CA THR A 119 -2.28 11.19 6.43
C THR A 119 -2.63 12.61 6.85
N GLU A 120 -1.68 13.55 6.76
CA GLU A 120 -1.91 14.91 7.27
C GLU A 120 -2.93 15.70 6.44
N GLN A 121 -2.88 15.54 5.12
CA GLN A 121 -3.77 16.21 4.18
C GLN A 121 -4.18 15.25 3.08
N PRO A 122 -5.46 15.22 2.67
CA PRO A 122 -5.87 14.47 1.50
C PRO A 122 -5.11 14.90 0.26
N VAL A 123 -4.64 13.95 -0.53
CA VAL A 123 -4.01 14.21 -1.83
C VAL A 123 -5.03 13.83 -2.90
N ASN A 124 -5.49 14.82 -3.67
CA ASN A 124 -6.55 14.65 -4.68
C ASN A 124 -7.80 13.94 -4.12
N GLY A 125 -8.17 14.17 -2.85
CA GLY A 125 -9.34 13.53 -2.24
C GLY A 125 -9.10 12.11 -1.69
N LEU A 126 -7.86 11.61 -1.76
CA LEU A 126 -7.45 10.32 -1.20
C LEU A 126 -6.66 10.48 0.10
N THR A 127 -6.86 9.52 1.00
CA THR A 127 -6.12 9.40 2.27
C THR A 127 -5.80 7.94 2.57
N VAL A 128 -4.82 7.70 3.44
CA VAL A 128 -4.67 6.43 4.14
C VAL A 128 -5.18 6.60 5.57
N ASP A 129 -6.13 5.74 5.97
CA ASP A 129 -6.75 5.78 7.29
C ASP A 129 -5.85 5.17 8.39
N GLY A 130 -6.34 5.17 9.63
CA GLY A 130 -5.60 4.64 10.78
C GLY A 130 -5.32 3.14 10.74
N GLU A 131 -6.05 2.40 9.89
CA GLU A 131 -5.84 0.96 9.67
C GLU A 131 -4.88 0.70 8.49
N GLY A 132 -4.30 1.74 7.90
CA GLY A 132 -3.41 1.63 6.75
C GLY A 132 -4.12 1.38 5.42
N LYS A 133 -5.43 1.67 5.34
CA LYS A 133 -6.22 1.48 4.12
C LYS A 133 -6.34 2.76 3.31
N LEU A 134 -6.16 2.64 2.00
CA LEU A 134 -6.47 3.70 1.04
C LEU A 134 -7.98 3.92 0.99
N THR A 135 -8.41 5.16 1.16
CA THR A 135 -9.81 5.58 1.23
C THR A 135 -9.99 6.93 0.56
N GLY A 136 -11.24 7.34 0.38
CA GLY A 136 -11.62 8.64 -0.18
C GLY A 136 -12.24 8.53 -1.58
N THR A 137 -12.48 9.69 -2.18
CA THR A 137 -13.02 9.82 -3.54
C THR A 137 -12.07 10.73 -4.31
N PRO A 138 -11.33 10.20 -5.30
CA PRO A 138 -10.33 10.98 -5.99
C PRO A 138 -10.97 12.06 -6.87
N THR A 139 -10.33 13.24 -6.94
CA THR A 139 -10.77 14.35 -7.79
C THR A 139 -9.55 15.07 -8.36
N VAL A 140 -9.61 15.37 -9.65
CA VAL A 140 -8.59 16.08 -10.41
C VAL A 140 -9.28 17.17 -11.24
N THR A 141 -8.99 18.44 -10.94
CA THR A 141 -9.69 19.57 -11.56
C THR A 141 -8.98 20.14 -12.78
N ASP A 142 -7.76 19.69 -13.05
CA ASP A 142 -6.83 20.27 -14.01
C ASP A 142 -6.18 19.18 -14.88
N TRP A 143 -7.00 18.27 -15.42
CA TRP A 143 -6.56 17.29 -16.39
C TRP A 143 -5.92 17.96 -17.62
N GLY A 144 -4.81 17.40 -18.08
CA GLY A 144 -4.29 17.69 -19.41
C GLY A 144 -5.29 17.28 -20.49
N LYS A 145 -5.23 17.93 -21.65
CA LYS A 145 -6.17 17.67 -22.77
C LYS A 145 -6.23 16.19 -23.15
N ASP A 146 -5.06 15.56 -23.26
CA ASP A 146 -4.91 14.15 -23.65
C ASP A 146 -4.49 13.26 -22.44
N GLU A 147 -4.70 13.73 -21.21
CA GLU A 147 -4.34 13.00 -20.00
C GLU A 147 -5.49 12.07 -19.58
N GLU A 148 -5.20 10.78 -19.55
CA GLU A 148 -6.16 9.72 -19.14
C GLU A 148 -5.90 9.18 -17.73
N GLU A 149 -4.67 9.32 -17.24
CA GLU A 149 -4.26 8.84 -15.92
C GLU A 149 -3.26 9.79 -15.26
N ARG A 150 -3.40 9.97 -13.94
CA ARG A 150 -2.49 10.76 -13.12
C ARG A 150 -1.86 9.92 -12.02
N LYS A 151 -0.53 9.92 -11.98
CA LYS A 151 0.22 9.32 -10.87
C LYS A 151 0.47 10.34 -9.78
N ILE A 152 0.06 10.01 -8.57
CA ILE A 152 0.29 10.81 -7.38
C ILE A 152 1.04 9.99 -6.32
N THR A 153 1.48 10.66 -5.26
CA THR A 153 2.10 10.01 -4.11
C THR A 153 1.50 10.59 -2.84
N ILE A 154 0.99 9.71 -1.97
CA ILE A 154 0.41 10.09 -0.69
C ILE A 154 1.48 9.89 0.39
N PRO A 155 1.95 10.96 1.07
CA PRO A 155 2.83 10.82 2.21
C PRO A 155 2.02 10.34 3.43
N VAL A 156 2.45 9.24 4.04
CA VAL A 156 1.81 8.63 5.19
C VAL A 156 2.79 8.56 6.33
N LYS A 157 2.40 9.10 7.49
CA LYS A 157 3.18 9.08 8.71
C LYS A 157 2.80 7.88 9.56
N ILE A 158 3.82 7.17 10.04
CA ILE A 158 3.69 6.04 10.97
C ILE A 158 4.43 6.44 12.23
N LYS A 159 3.75 6.33 13.38
CA LYS A 159 4.31 6.68 14.67
C LYS A 159 4.06 5.61 15.71
N ASN A 160 5.11 5.24 16.44
CA ASN A 160 5.08 4.32 17.56
C ASN A 160 5.86 4.95 18.72
N GLY A 161 5.16 5.38 19.78
CA GLY A 161 5.79 6.12 20.87
C GLY A 161 6.48 7.42 20.41
N GLN A 162 7.81 7.47 20.55
CA GLN A 162 8.65 8.60 20.11
C GLN A 162 9.17 8.46 18.68
N ASP A 163 9.11 7.26 18.11
CA ASP A 163 9.60 6.99 16.75
C ASP A 163 8.56 7.41 15.72
N GLU A 164 9.04 8.03 14.63
CA GLU A 164 8.21 8.48 13.51
C GLU A 164 8.94 8.23 12.19
N VAL A 165 8.24 7.63 11.24
CA VAL A 165 8.71 7.41 9.86
C VAL A 165 7.64 7.86 8.88
N THR A 166 8.05 8.38 7.72
CA THR A 166 7.14 8.72 6.62
C THR A 166 7.38 7.78 5.45
N VAL A 167 6.32 7.14 4.97
CA VAL A 167 6.32 6.33 3.75
C VAL A 167 5.51 7.01 2.66
N SER A 168 5.73 6.61 1.40
CA SER A 168 5.12 7.22 0.23
C SER A 168 4.30 6.18 -0.53
N VAL A 169 2.98 6.35 -0.58
CA VAL A 169 2.06 5.43 -1.28
C VAL A 169 1.83 5.94 -2.71
N PRO A 170 2.34 5.24 -3.75
CA PRO A 170 2.05 5.63 -5.13
C PRO A 170 0.62 5.24 -5.50
N VAL A 171 -0.12 6.13 -6.14
CA VAL A 171 -1.49 5.86 -6.63
C VAL A 171 -1.64 6.37 -8.06
N THR A 172 -2.30 5.59 -8.91
CA THR A 172 -2.73 6.02 -10.25
C THR A 172 -4.23 6.30 -10.21
N ILE A 173 -4.63 7.53 -10.57
CA ILE A 173 -6.03 7.94 -10.74
C ILE A 173 -6.34 7.88 -12.24
N GLN A 174 -7.40 7.20 -12.64
CA GLN A 174 -7.92 7.19 -14.01
C GLN A 174 -9.02 8.24 -14.13
N ARG A 175 -8.95 9.05 -15.18
CA ARG A 175 -9.96 10.06 -15.49
C ARG A 175 -11.31 9.40 -15.76
N ASP A 176 -12.37 10.09 -15.37
CA ASP A 176 -13.77 9.73 -15.61
C ASP A 176 -14.49 11.03 -15.96
N THR A 177 -14.57 11.36 -17.25
CA THR A 177 -14.94 12.69 -17.75
C THR A 177 -16.40 13.02 -17.45
N ASP A 178 -17.33 12.09 -17.65
CA ASP A 178 -18.76 12.28 -17.41
C ASP A 178 -19.21 11.91 -15.98
N GLY A 179 -18.41 11.12 -15.25
CA GLY A 179 -18.71 10.67 -13.89
C GLY A 179 -19.63 9.46 -13.79
N ASP A 180 -19.72 8.61 -14.82
CA ASP A 180 -20.56 7.40 -14.81
C ASP A 180 -19.91 6.18 -14.12
N GLY A 181 -18.62 6.29 -13.79
CA GLY A 181 -17.82 5.25 -13.15
C GLY A 181 -17.08 4.31 -14.12
N ILE A 182 -17.12 4.58 -15.42
CA ILE A 182 -16.26 3.99 -16.45
C ILE A 182 -15.12 5.00 -16.71
N PRO A 183 -13.85 4.59 -16.55
CA PRO A 183 -12.75 5.51 -16.81
C PRO A 183 -12.53 5.67 -18.31
N ASP A 184 -12.16 6.88 -18.74
CA ASP A 184 -11.99 7.31 -20.15
C ASP A 184 -11.14 6.31 -20.97
N VAL A 185 -10.12 5.71 -20.35
CA VAL A 185 -9.28 4.67 -20.99
C VAL A 185 -10.04 3.45 -21.52
N THR A 186 -11.27 3.24 -21.06
CA THR A 186 -12.16 2.12 -21.41
C THR A 186 -13.57 2.56 -21.76
N ASP A 187 -13.86 3.86 -21.70
CA ASP A 187 -15.15 4.41 -22.09
C ASP A 187 -15.18 4.59 -23.62
N PRO A 188 -16.24 4.15 -24.31
CA PRO A 188 -16.43 4.48 -25.72
C PRO A 188 -16.98 5.89 -26.01
N ASP A 189 -17.49 6.60 -25.01
CA ASP A 189 -18.12 7.92 -25.09
C ASP A 189 -17.81 8.73 -23.82
N ASP A 190 -16.60 9.29 -23.76
CA ASP A 190 -15.98 9.91 -22.58
C ASP A 190 -16.85 10.99 -21.91
N ASP A 191 -17.64 11.75 -22.68
CA ASP A 191 -18.51 12.82 -22.18
C ASP A 191 -20.01 12.48 -22.17
N ASN A 192 -20.35 11.27 -22.64
CA ASN A 192 -21.67 10.66 -22.66
C ASN A 192 -22.74 11.56 -23.30
N ASP A 193 -22.35 12.27 -24.35
CA ASP A 193 -23.26 13.07 -25.15
C ASP A 193 -24.00 12.24 -26.22
N GLY A 194 -23.62 10.97 -26.42
CA GLY A 194 -24.18 10.05 -27.40
C GLY A 194 -23.43 10.04 -28.74
N ILE A 195 -22.25 10.65 -28.85
CA ILE A 195 -21.33 10.54 -29.98
C ILE A 195 -20.08 9.82 -29.49
N SER A 196 -19.72 8.70 -30.11
CA SER A 196 -18.54 7.95 -29.66
C SER A 196 -17.24 8.73 -29.87
N ASP A 197 -16.23 8.51 -29.02
CA ASP A 197 -14.90 9.10 -29.15
C ASP A 197 -14.29 8.88 -30.54
N ALA A 198 -14.59 7.71 -31.14
CA ALA A 198 -14.13 7.35 -32.46
C ALA A 198 -14.74 8.26 -33.55
N ASP A 199 -16.04 8.56 -33.45
CA ASP A 199 -16.74 9.45 -34.36
C ASP A 199 -16.33 10.91 -34.15
N GLU A 200 -16.14 11.33 -32.91
CA GLU A 200 -15.65 12.66 -32.57
C GLU A 200 -14.26 12.92 -33.11
N LYS A 201 -13.35 11.96 -32.90
CA LYS A 201 -12.00 12.02 -33.47
C LYS A 201 -12.02 12.05 -35.00
N ALA A 202 -12.94 11.32 -35.65
CA ALA A 202 -13.10 11.36 -37.10
C ALA A 202 -13.63 12.70 -37.60
N ASN A 203 -14.49 13.36 -36.81
CA ASN A 203 -15.08 14.67 -37.11
C ASN A 203 -14.23 15.86 -36.63
N GLY A 204 -13.18 15.61 -35.86
CA GLY A 204 -12.29 16.63 -35.30
C GLY A 204 -12.88 17.39 -34.11
N THR A 205 -13.85 16.80 -33.41
CA THR A 205 -14.36 17.28 -32.12
C THR A 205 -13.57 16.65 -30.96
N ASP A 206 -13.83 17.10 -29.74
CA ASP A 206 -13.06 16.73 -28.56
C ASP A 206 -13.86 15.69 -27.75
N PRO A 207 -13.40 14.42 -27.65
CA PRO A 207 -14.10 13.33 -26.94
C PRO A 207 -14.56 13.68 -25.51
N LYS A 208 -13.90 14.67 -24.91
CA LYS A 208 -14.08 15.01 -23.51
C LYS A 208 -15.01 16.21 -23.30
N VAL A 209 -15.72 16.66 -24.33
CA VAL A 209 -16.51 17.90 -24.32
C VAL A 209 -17.85 17.73 -25.02
N ALA A 210 -18.92 17.62 -24.23
CA ALA A 210 -20.25 17.31 -24.76
C ALA A 210 -20.67 18.26 -25.89
N ASN A 211 -20.99 17.68 -27.04
CA ASN A 211 -21.51 18.35 -28.22
C ASN A 211 -23.06 18.34 -28.20
N SER A 212 -23.65 19.41 -28.74
CA SER A 212 -25.10 19.44 -29.00
C SER A 212 -25.45 18.75 -30.33
N LEU A 213 -26.74 18.47 -30.54
CA LEU A 213 -27.21 17.99 -31.85
C LEU A 213 -26.90 19.02 -32.94
N ALA A 214 -26.20 18.58 -33.98
CA ALA A 214 -25.81 19.36 -35.13
C ALA A 214 -25.98 18.53 -36.42
N GLY A 215 -26.07 19.23 -37.54
CA GLY A 215 -26.11 18.62 -38.86
C GLY A 215 -25.14 19.32 -39.80
N THR A 216 -24.45 18.54 -40.64
CA THR A 216 -23.65 19.08 -41.73
C THR A 216 -24.42 18.95 -43.04
N VAL A 217 -24.31 19.97 -43.90
CA VAL A 217 -24.95 19.98 -45.22
C VAL A 217 -23.89 19.88 -46.29
N THR A 218 -23.99 18.87 -47.14
CA THR A 218 -23.16 18.73 -48.34
C THR A 218 -23.99 19.09 -49.56
N ALA A 219 -23.58 20.16 -50.26
CA ALA A 219 -24.24 20.57 -51.48
C ALA A 219 -24.10 19.45 -52.54
N PRO A 220 -25.21 18.96 -53.13
CA PRO A 220 -25.13 17.96 -54.19
C PRO A 220 -24.53 18.59 -55.47
N SER A 221 -23.99 17.73 -56.35
CA SER A 221 -23.60 18.15 -57.69
C SER A 221 -24.80 18.68 -58.47
N ALA A 222 -24.55 19.58 -59.44
CA ALA A 222 -25.59 20.11 -60.31
C ALA A 222 -26.36 18.97 -61.01
N VAL A 223 -27.69 18.97 -60.84
CA VAL A 223 -28.59 17.97 -61.45
C VAL A 223 -29.16 18.49 -62.77
N LYS A 224 -29.44 17.60 -63.71
CA LYS A 224 -30.03 17.97 -65.00
C LYS A 224 -31.56 17.95 -64.92
N GLU A 225 -32.19 18.91 -65.58
CA GLU A 225 -33.64 18.96 -65.75
C GLU A 225 -34.14 17.68 -66.46
N LYS A 226 -35.28 17.14 -66.02
CA LYS A 226 -35.95 15.94 -66.58
C LYS A 226 -35.15 14.63 -66.52
N THR A 227 -34.06 14.58 -65.76
CA THR A 227 -33.34 13.33 -65.47
C THR A 227 -33.49 12.92 -64.01
N PRO A 228 -33.70 11.62 -63.70
CA PRO A 228 -33.66 11.13 -62.33
C PRO A 228 -32.32 11.46 -61.64
N VAL A 229 -32.38 11.83 -60.36
CA VAL A 229 -31.21 12.12 -59.54
C VAL A 229 -30.80 10.85 -58.79
N THR A 230 -29.50 10.53 -58.79
CA THR A 230 -28.97 9.44 -57.97
C THR A 230 -29.07 9.84 -56.48
N PRO A 231 -29.68 9.01 -55.63
CA PRO A 231 -29.76 9.28 -54.19
C PRO A 231 -28.36 9.55 -53.63
N THR A 232 -28.21 10.71 -52.99
CA THR A 232 -26.95 11.17 -52.38
C THR A 232 -27.27 11.73 -51.02
N THR A 233 -26.47 11.39 -50.01
CA THR A 233 -26.59 11.98 -48.68
C THR A 233 -26.19 13.44 -48.74
N VAL A 234 -27.11 14.34 -48.41
CA VAL A 234 -26.90 15.80 -48.42
C VAL A 234 -26.95 16.40 -47.03
N VAL A 235 -27.47 15.66 -46.04
CA VAL A 235 -27.49 16.05 -44.63
C VAL A 235 -26.99 14.87 -43.82
N THR A 236 -26.04 15.12 -42.93
CA THR A 236 -25.53 14.13 -41.97
C THR A 236 -25.66 14.72 -40.57
N ALA A 237 -26.38 14.05 -39.67
CA ALA A 237 -26.41 14.42 -38.26
C ALA A 237 -25.12 13.96 -37.56
N ASN A 238 -24.67 14.72 -36.56
CA ASN A 238 -23.52 14.31 -35.74
C ASN A 238 -23.87 13.22 -34.71
N LYS A 239 -25.14 13.11 -34.29
CA LYS A 239 -25.59 12.06 -33.36
C LYS A 239 -26.22 10.88 -34.11
N PRO A 240 -25.89 9.63 -33.75
CA PRO A 240 -26.49 8.43 -34.33
C PRO A 240 -28.01 8.41 -34.11
N ASP A 241 -28.73 7.65 -34.95
CA ASP A 241 -30.19 7.46 -34.91
C ASP A 241 -31.06 8.74 -35.02
N SER A 242 -30.45 9.88 -35.34
CA SER A 242 -31.18 11.12 -35.62
C SER A 242 -32.16 10.96 -36.79
N THR A 243 -33.39 11.44 -36.61
CA THR A 243 -34.41 11.44 -37.68
C THR A 243 -34.33 12.72 -38.51
N ILE A 244 -34.19 12.60 -39.84
CA ILE A 244 -34.19 13.74 -40.77
C ILE A 244 -35.56 13.83 -41.45
N THR A 245 -36.29 14.92 -41.19
CA THR A 245 -37.58 15.22 -41.83
C THR A 245 -37.51 16.52 -42.62
N THR A 246 -38.28 16.63 -43.69
CA THR A 246 -38.52 17.89 -44.40
C THR A 246 -39.82 18.52 -43.90
N GLU A 247 -39.82 19.85 -43.69
CA GLU A 247 -41.06 20.61 -43.42
C GLU A 247 -42.00 20.68 -44.63
#